data_AF-A0A6G4R5Z7-F1
#
_entry.id   AF-A0A6G4R5Z7-F1
#
_cell.length_a   1.000
_cell.length_b   1.000
_cell.length_c   1.000
_cell.angle_alpha   90.00
_cell.angle_beta   90.00
_cell.angle_gamma   90.00
#
_symmetry.space_group_name_H-M   'P 1'
#
loop_
_entity.id
_entity.type
_entity.pdbx_description
1 polymer ?
#
loop_
_entity_poly.entity_id
_entity_poly.type
_entity_poly.pdbx_seq_one_letter_code
_entity_poly.pdbx_strand_id
1 'polypeptide(L)'
;MNRRHLLATAGVVALSPLVASDDASLPSEPTAVDSVESCGPAALSVSDRLTSDHGDPPWHYVDSGLTPSVAIQNERAESLTVSVDIDQSDALTETYTLESGERIVERSVLEIDWSVTATVQIEGETTQRVAWPHQSGYRHGIAITPDGLEVGWIPPLDGPGDTQHDCYAGDDAPITLRSRGTARTMTVTVVDRCTDTGTTDTVTVAADGMERLVGVLENGGLYDVTIDAEDGPTETYEFDETCWGLEAGIDEDGDLHVDRMMID
;
A
#
# COMPACT_ATOMS: atom_id res chain seq x y z
N MET A 1 19.13 -12.04 -30.10
CA MET A 1 20.56 -12.37 -29.96
C MET A 1 20.72 -13.52 -28.96
N ASN A 2 21.78 -14.33 -29.10
CA ASN A 2 22.29 -15.37 -28.18
C ASN A 2 21.36 -16.03 -27.15
N ARG A 3 21.02 -17.31 -27.43
CA ARG A 3 20.74 -18.34 -26.42
C ARG A 3 21.94 -18.53 -25.48
N ARG A 4 21.68 -18.90 -24.22
CA ARG A 4 22.55 -19.83 -23.47
C ARG A 4 21.70 -20.90 -22.77
N HIS A 5 21.84 -22.13 -23.23
CA HIS A 5 21.56 -23.30 -22.41
C HIS A 5 22.76 -23.55 -21.49
N LEU A 6 22.52 -24.14 -20.33
CA LEU A 6 23.52 -24.94 -19.62
C LEU A 6 22.87 -26.25 -19.16
N LEU A 7 23.63 -27.34 -19.28
CA LEU A 7 23.15 -28.71 -19.19
C LEU A 7 23.48 -29.33 -17.82
N ALA A 8 22.73 -30.38 -17.49
CA ALA A 8 22.83 -31.13 -16.24
C ALA A 8 24.19 -31.82 -16.02
N THR A 9 24.43 -32.29 -14.79
CA THR A 9 25.30 -33.44 -14.51
C THR A 9 24.67 -34.27 -13.39
N ALA A 10 24.83 -35.59 -13.45
CA ALA A 10 24.15 -36.56 -12.57
C ALA A 10 25.16 -37.45 -11.80
N GLY A 11 24.68 -38.12 -10.75
CA GLY A 11 25.46 -39.04 -9.89
C GLY A 11 25.92 -38.37 -8.59
N VAL A 12 25.93 -39.04 -7.43
CA VAL A 12 26.14 -40.47 -7.18
C VAL A 12 25.23 -40.99 -6.05
N VAL A 13 24.79 -42.24 -6.14
CA VAL A 13 24.09 -42.96 -5.05
C VAL A 13 25.10 -43.48 -4.03
N ALA A 14 24.90 -43.17 -2.75
CA ALA A 14 25.62 -43.80 -1.64
C ALA A 14 24.62 -44.41 -0.64
N LEU A 15 24.58 -45.74 -0.58
CA LEU A 15 23.88 -46.50 0.45
C LEU A 15 24.82 -46.73 1.65
N SER A 16 24.37 -46.41 2.86
CA SER A 16 25.00 -46.80 4.12
C SER A 16 23.95 -46.79 5.26
N PRO A 17 24.18 -47.50 6.37
CA PRO A 17 23.11 -48.32 6.97
C PRO A 17 22.26 -47.62 8.03
N LEU A 18 21.09 -48.22 8.30
CA LEU A 18 20.30 -47.98 9.50
C LEU A 18 21.19 -48.12 10.75
N VAL A 19 21.21 -47.07 11.57
CA VAL A 19 21.43 -47.17 13.02
C VAL A 19 20.21 -46.52 13.66
N ALA A 20 19.42 -47.33 14.38
CA ALA A 20 18.32 -46.81 15.18
C ALA A 20 18.89 -46.21 16.47
N SER A 21 18.50 -44.97 16.75
CA SER A 21 18.67 -44.32 18.05
C SER A 21 17.41 -43.49 18.28
N ASP A 22 16.59 -43.91 19.24
CA ASP A 22 15.46 -43.12 19.73
C ASP A 22 15.98 -41.83 20.37
N ASP A 23 15.73 -40.69 19.73
CA ASP A 23 15.54 -39.43 20.44
C ASP A 23 14.54 -38.58 19.64
N ALA A 24 13.27 -38.67 20.03
CA ALA A 24 12.16 -38.01 19.35
C ALA A 24 12.10 -36.54 19.77
N SER A 25 13.06 -35.74 19.30
CA SER A 25 12.94 -34.29 19.28
C SER A 25 11.68 -33.94 18.51
N LEU A 26 10.69 -33.39 19.23
CA LEU A 26 9.48 -32.84 18.64
C LEU A 26 9.87 -31.84 17.53
N PRO A 27 9.13 -31.79 16.41
CA PRO A 27 9.31 -30.67 15.49
C PRO A 27 9.07 -29.39 16.28
N SER A 28 10.00 -28.44 16.18
CA SER A 28 9.79 -27.10 16.71
C SER A 28 8.43 -26.61 16.22
N GLU A 29 7.58 -26.14 17.14
CA GLU A 29 6.36 -25.46 16.75
C GLU A 29 6.74 -24.35 15.76
N PRO A 30 5.98 -24.14 14.67
CA PRO A 30 6.18 -22.94 13.88
C PRO A 30 6.02 -21.77 14.84
N THR A 31 7.07 -20.96 14.99
CA THR A 31 6.94 -19.66 15.66
C THR A 31 5.77 -18.97 15.00
N ALA A 32 4.71 -18.74 15.79
CA ALA A 32 3.61 -17.92 15.34
C ALA A 32 4.21 -16.61 14.82
N VAL A 33 3.77 -16.20 13.63
CA VAL A 33 4.06 -14.87 13.13
C VAL A 33 3.16 -13.92 13.93
N ASP A 34 3.53 -13.70 15.18
CA ASP A 34 3.24 -12.43 15.83
C ASP A 34 3.71 -11.32 14.89
N SER A 35 3.07 -10.16 14.95
CA SER A 35 3.57 -8.90 14.37
C SER A 35 3.17 -8.53 12.92
N VAL A 36 2.11 -9.11 12.34
CA VAL A 36 1.41 -8.44 11.19
C VAL A 36 0.53 -7.28 11.69
N GLU A 37 -0.21 -7.46 12.79
CA GLU A 37 -0.94 -6.36 13.44
C GLU A 37 -0.01 -5.26 13.99
N SER A 38 1.27 -5.54 14.26
CA SER A 38 2.22 -4.50 14.70
C SER A 38 2.86 -3.72 13.55
N CYS A 39 2.40 -3.95 12.32
CA CYS A 39 3.01 -3.40 11.11
C CYS A 39 2.19 -2.28 10.46
N GLY A 40 1.12 -1.86 11.13
CA GLY A 40 0.16 -0.91 10.61
C GLY A 40 -0.75 -1.53 9.53
N PRO A 41 -1.90 -0.91 9.26
CA PRO A 41 -2.89 -1.42 8.32
C PRO A 41 -2.42 -1.45 6.85
N ALA A 42 -1.33 -0.78 6.46
CA ALA A 42 -0.83 -0.86 5.07
C ALA A 42 -0.24 -2.24 4.73
N ALA A 43 0.32 -2.94 5.73
CA ALA A 43 0.87 -4.29 5.59
C ALA A 43 -0.22 -5.37 5.44
N LEU A 44 -1.48 -5.05 5.73
CA LEU A 44 -2.62 -5.96 5.58
C LEU A 44 -3.06 -6.06 4.12
N SER A 45 -3.51 -7.26 3.73
CA SER A 45 -4.17 -7.48 2.44
C SER A 45 -5.46 -6.65 2.32
N VAL A 46 -6.07 -6.61 1.14
CA VAL A 46 -7.41 -6.03 1.01
C VAL A 46 -8.42 -6.87 1.79
N SER A 47 -8.37 -8.21 1.70
CA SER A 47 -9.27 -9.12 2.43
C SER A 47 -9.26 -8.91 3.94
N ASP A 48 -8.07 -8.82 4.57
CA ASP A 48 -7.88 -8.60 6.01
C ASP A 48 -8.44 -7.23 6.48
N ARG A 49 -8.62 -6.28 5.56
CA ARG A 49 -9.19 -4.94 5.82
C ARG A 49 -10.67 -4.82 5.47
N LEU A 50 -11.28 -5.83 4.86
CA LEU A 50 -12.70 -5.77 4.49
C LEU A 50 -13.57 -5.81 5.75
N THR A 51 -14.29 -4.72 6.02
CA THR A 51 -15.42 -4.75 6.94
C THR A 51 -16.73 -4.99 6.19
N SER A 52 -17.62 -5.76 6.80
CA SER A 52 -19.03 -5.88 6.40
C SER A 52 -19.92 -4.81 7.06
N ASP A 53 -19.41 -4.16 8.10
CA ASP A 53 -20.04 -3.03 8.78
C ASP A 53 -19.48 -1.73 8.18
N HIS A 54 -20.31 -1.00 7.44
CA HIS A 54 -20.00 0.33 6.90
C HIS A 54 -20.23 1.44 7.94
N GLY A 55 -20.65 1.08 9.16
CA GLY A 55 -21.25 1.96 10.14
C GLY A 55 -22.63 2.44 9.68
N ASP A 56 -23.43 2.92 10.64
CA ASP A 56 -24.25 4.09 10.33
C ASP A 56 -23.23 5.23 10.12
N PRO A 57 -23.04 5.78 8.90
CA PRO A 57 -22.19 6.94 8.75
C PRO A 57 -22.76 8.04 9.66
N PRO A 58 -21.97 8.73 10.50
CA PRO A 58 -22.47 9.87 11.24
C PRO A 58 -22.97 10.88 10.19
N TRP A 59 -24.30 11.00 10.07
CA TRP A 59 -25.08 11.39 8.88
C TRP A 59 -24.92 12.86 8.41
N HIS A 60 -23.71 13.40 8.45
CA HIS A 60 -23.42 14.83 8.41
C HIS A 60 -22.21 15.26 7.56
N TYR A 61 -21.32 14.36 7.11
CA TYR A 61 -20.06 14.76 6.45
C TYR A 61 -19.60 13.94 5.23
N VAL A 62 -20.45 13.09 4.63
CA VAL A 62 -20.21 12.68 3.23
C VAL A 62 -20.63 13.85 2.35
N ASP A 63 -19.67 14.65 1.87
CA ASP A 63 -19.96 15.71 0.91
C ASP A 63 -20.48 15.07 -0.39
N SER A 64 -21.50 15.68 -0.99
CA SER A 64 -21.95 15.39 -2.35
C SER A 64 -20.84 15.47 -3.41
N GLY A 65 -19.72 16.13 -3.12
CA GLY A 65 -18.53 16.15 -3.97
C GLY A 65 -17.61 14.92 -3.88
N LEU A 66 -17.81 14.00 -2.93
CA LEU A 66 -16.93 12.84 -2.78
C LEU A 66 -17.08 11.86 -3.93
N THR A 67 -15.95 11.46 -4.52
CA THR A 67 -15.89 10.51 -5.63
C THR A 67 -15.53 9.14 -5.06
N PRO A 68 -16.44 8.14 -5.08
CA PRO A 68 -16.10 6.80 -4.63
C PRO A 68 -14.79 6.26 -5.25
N SER A 69 -14.02 5.52 -4.45
CA SER A 69 -12.82 4.81 -4.91
C SER A 69 -12.98 3.30 -4.75
N VAL A 70 -12.20 2.54 -5.51
CA VAL A 70 -12.12 1.08 -5.40
C VAL A 70 -10.67 0.61 -5.32
N ALA A 71 -10.37 -0.28 -4.36
CA ALA A 71 -9.12 -1.03 -4.30
C ALA A 71 -9.37 -2.46 -4.79
N ILE A 72 -8.48 -2.95 -5.66
CA ILE A 72 -8.48 -4.31 -6.20
C ILE A 72 -7.14 -4.93 -5.84
N GLN A 73 -7.13 -6.12 -5.25
CA GLN A 73 -5.88 -6.86 -5.00
C GLN A 73 -5.98 -8.32 -5.46
N ASN A 74 -4.91 -8.80 -6.09
CA ASN A 74 -4.70 -10.23 -6.34
C ASN A 74 -3.93 -10.84 -5.18
N GLU A 75 -4.59 -11.64 -4.35
CA GLU A 75 -4.00 -12.30 -3.19
C GLU A 75 -3.64 -13.77 -3.47
N ARG A 76 -3.79 -14.21 -4.73
CA ARG A 76 -3.37 -15.53 -5.17
C ARG A 76 -1.88 -15.57 -5.53
N ALA A 77 -1.34 -16.78 -5.65
CA ALA A 77 0.09 -17.01 -5.95
C ALA A 77 0.43 -16.82 -7.44
N GLU A 78 -0.57 -16.89 -8.32
CA GLU A 78 -0.47 -16.70 -9.76
C GLU A 78 -0.86 -15.29 -10.21
N SER A 79 -0.30 -14.82 -11.33
CA SER A 79 -0.76 -13.60 -11.99
C SER A 79 -2.12 -13.81 -12.65
N LEU A 80 -3.01 -12.82 -12.58
CA LEU A 80 -4.38 -12.88 -13.10
C LEU A 80 -4.68 -11.75 -14.10
N THR A 81 -5.38 -12.06 -15.18
CA THR A 81 -6.07 -11.06 -16.00
C THR A 81 -7.46 -10.82 -15.41
N VAL A 82 -7.77 -9.59 -15.02
CA VAL A 82 -9.02 -9.23 -14.33
C VAL A 82 -9.67 -8.03 -15.02
N SER A 83 -10.89 -8.20 -15.52
CA SER A 83 -11.74 -7.09 -15.94
C SER A 83 -12.69 -6.70 -14.81
N VAL A 84 -12.80 -5.40 -14.53
CA VAL A 84 -13.75 -4.83 -13.56
C VAL A 84 -14.61 -3.81 -14.28
N ASP A 85 -15.93 -4.02 -14.23
CA ASP A 85 -16.95 -3.18 -14.87
C ASP A 85 -17.94 -2.67 -13.82
N ILE A 86 -17.86 -1.40 -13.48
CA ILE A 86 -18.72 -0.74 -12.48
C ILE A 86 -19.87 -0.02 -13.21
N ASP A 87 -21.03 -0.66 -13.22
CA ASP A 87 -22.23 -0.27 -14.00
C ASP A 87 -22.79 1.09 -13.56
N GLN A 88 -22.49 2.14 -14.33
CA GLN A 88 -23.28 3.39 -14.42
C GLN A 88 -22.94 4.29 -15.62
N SER A 89 -23.50 5.51 -15.67
CA SER A 89 -23.60 6.35 -16.88
C SER A 89 -22.27 6.76 -17.52
N ASP A 90 -21.19 6.75 -16.75
CA ASP A 90 -19.79 6.85 -17.19
C ASP A 90 -18.99 5.80 -16.40
N ALA A 91 -19.22 4.52 -16.72
CA ALA A 91 -18.70 3.35 -16.01
C ALA A 91 -17.16 3.27 -15.99
N LEU A 92 -16.60 2.80 -14.87
CA LEU A 92 -15.25 2.23 -14.85
C LEU A 92 -15.32 0.85 -15.50
N THR A 93 -14.84 0.71 -16.73
CA THR A 93 -14.75 -0.57 -17.44
C THR A 93 -13.30 -0.83 -17.81
N GLU A 94 -12.52 -1.35 -16.87
CA GLU A 94 -11.07 -1.52 -17.00
C GLU A 94 -10.62 -2.97 -16.99
N THR A 95 -9.39 -3.23 -17.44
CA THR A 95 -8.80 -4.57 -17.43
C THR A 95 -7.33 -4.53 -17.04
N TYR A 96 -7.03 -5.24 -15.95
CA TYR A 96 -5.73 -5.29 -15.30
C TYR A 96 -5.07 -6.65 -15.55
N THR A 97 -3.74 -6.65 -15.55
CA THR A 97 -2.94 -7.88 -15.36
C THR A 97 -2.24 -7.70 -14.03
N LEU A 98 -2.69 -8.43 -13.01
CA LEU A 98 -2.21 -8.31 -11.63
C LEU A 98 -1.21 -9.43 -11.35
N GLU A 99 0.01 -9.11 -10.91
CA GLU A 99 0.94 -10.05 -10.31
C GLU A 99 0.46 -10.53 -8.92
N SER A 100 1.14 -11.52 -8.35
CA SER A 100 0.82 -12.02 -7.01
C SER A 100 1.09 -10.94 -5.96
N GLY A 101 0.08 -10.62 -5.16
CA GLY A 101 0.12 -9.53 -4.17
C GLY A 101 -0.17 -8.14 -4.75
N GLU A 102 -0.25 -7.96 -6.07
CA GLU A 102 -0.41 -6.63 -6.68
C GLU A 102 -1.77 -6.00 -6.35
N ARG A 103 -1.73 -4.72 -5.96
CA ARG A 103 -2.86 -3.88 -5.54
C ARG A 103 -2.97 -2.66 -6.46
N ILE A 104 -4.17 -2.40 -6.98
CA ILE A 104 -4.50 -1.19 -7.75
C ILE A 104 -5.58 -0.41 -7.01
N VAL A 105 -5.51 0.92 -7.06
CA VAL A 105 -6.48 1.85 -6.48
C VAL A 105 -6.99 2.79 -7.56
N GLU A 106 -8.26 2.67 -7.91
CA GLU A 106 -8.94 3.61 -8.80
C GLU A 106 -9.66 4.68 -7.98
N ARG A 107 -9.21 5.93 -8.14
CA ARG A 107 -9.66 7.09 -7.35
C ARG A 107 -10.86 7.84 -7.97
N SER A 108 -11.41 7.35 -9.07
CA SER A 108 -12.45 8.05 -9.83
C SER A 108 -13.59 7.14 -10.30
N VAL A 109 -14.35 6.61 -9.35
CA VAL A 109 -15.68 6.04 -9.60
C VAL A 109 -16.69 7.14 -9.27
N LEU A 110 -17.45 7.62 -10.26
CA LEU A 110 -18.29 8.83 -10.13
C LEU A 110 -19.42 8.70 -9.09
N GLU A 111 -20.02 9.84 -8.72
CA GLU A 111 -21.18 9.97 -7.82
C GLU A 111 -22.38 9.12 -8.31
N ILE A 112 -22.99 8.33 -7.42
CA ILE A 112 -23.96 7.27 -7.81
C ILE A 112 -25.34 7.38 -7.13
N ASP A 113 -25.47 8.07 -5.99
CA ASP A 113 -26.63 8.09 -5.06
C ASP A 113 -27.08 6.73 -4.47
N TRP A 114 -27.39 5.72 -5.29
CA TRP A 114 -28.18 4.54 -4.90
C TRP A 114 -27.34 3.27 -4.60
N SER A 115 -26.92 2.54 -5.63
CA SER A 115 -26.20 1.27 -5.45
C SER A 115 -25.13 1.05 -6.51
N VAL A 116 -23.89 0.82 -6.06
CA VAL A 116 -22.77 0.45 -6.92
C VAL A 116 -22.90 -1.03 -7.26
N THR A 117 -22.81 -1.41 -8.54
CA THR A 117 -22.56 -2.81 -8.94
C THR A 117 -21.21 -2.88 -9.62
N ALA A 118 -20.30 -3.74 -9.16
CA ALA A 118 -19.19 -4.20 -10.00
C ALA A 118 -19.49 -5.59 -10.58
N THR A 119 -19.13 -5.78 -11.84
CA THR A 119 -19.00 -7.07 -12.49
C THR A 119 -17.52 -7.37 -12.60
N VAL A 120 -17.07 -8.46 -11.97
CA VAL A 120 -15.66 -8.87 -11.96
C VAL A 120 -15.52 -10.14 -12.80
N GLN A 121 -14.65 -10.10 -13.79
CA GLN A 121 -14.34 -11.23 -14.67
C GLN A 121 -12.86 -11.54 -14.62
N ILE A 122 -12.51 -12.68 -14.01
CA ILE A 122 -11.16 -13.25 -14.03
C ILE A 122 -11.06 -14.18 -15.25
N GLU A 123 -9.96 -14.09 -16.01
CA GLU A 123 -9.77 -14.91 -17.20
C GLU A 123 -9.80 -16.42 -16.89
N GLY A 124 -10.70 -17.14 -17.55
CA GLY A 124 -10.91 -18.59 -17.35
C GLY A 124 -11.93 -18.95 -16.26
N GLU A 125 -12.44 -17.98 -15.51
CA GLU A 125 -13.42 -18.21 -14.43
C GLU A 125 -14.85 -17.77 -14.80
N THR A 126 -15.78 -18.02 -13.88
CA THR A 126 -17.17 -17.54 -14.01
C THR A 126 -17.23 -16.08 -13.58
N THR A 127 -17.74 -15.20 -14.44
CA THR A 127 -18.02 -13.79 -14.11
C THR A 127 -18.85 -13.68 -12.84
N GLN A 128 -18.40 -12.86 -11.90
CA GLN A 128 -19.09 -12.58 -10.64
C GLN A 128 -19.70 -11.18 -10.67
N ARG A 129 -20.85 -10.99 -10.01
CA ARG A 129 -21.50 -9.68 -9.86
C ARG A 129 -21.64 -9.39 -8.37
N VAL A 130 -21.10 -8.27 -7.94
CA VAL A 130 -21.11 -7.78 -6.56
C VAL A 130 -21.82 -6.44 -6.50
N ALA A 131 -22.41 -6.10 -5.36
CA ALA A 131 -23.13 -4.85 -5.19
C ALA A 131 -22.96 -4.28 -3.78
N TRP A 132 -22.81 -2.96 -3.70
CA TRP A 132 -22.65 -2.21 -2.46
C TRP A 132 -23.70 -1.08 -2.40
N PRO A 133 -24.32 -0.78 -1.24
CA PRO A 133 -24.91 0.54 -0.99
C PRO A 133 -23.88 1.65 -1.24
N HIS A 134 -24.32 2.74 -1.87
CA HIS A 134 -23.43 3.82 -2.32
C HIS A 134 -22.89 4.73 -1.21
N GLN A 135 -23.67 4.98 -0.16
CA GLN A 135 -23.43 6.11 0.74
C GLN A 135 -22.49 5.73 1.90
N SER A 136 -21.18 5.75 1.66
CA SER A 136 -20.16 5.58 2.69
C SER A 136 -18.90 6.39 2.38
N GLY A 137 -18.35 7.10 3.37
CA GLY A 137 -17.01 7.68 3.33
C GLY A 137 -15.91 6.61 3.49
N TYR A 138 -16.05 5.51 2.74
CA TYR A 138 -15.22 4.31 2.77
C TYR A 138 -14.88 3.93 1.33
N ARG A 139 -13.72 3.29 1.12
CA ARG A 139 -13.32 2.75 -0.18
C ARG A 139 -13.96 1.38 -0.39
N HIS A 140 -14.38 1.08 -1.61
CA HIS A 140 -14.84 -0.25 -1.98
C HIS A 140 -13.65 -1.20 -2.13
N GLY A 141 -13.69 -2.38 -1.52
CA GLY A 141 -12.63 -3.38 -1.65
C GLY A 141 -13.07 -4.58 -2.49
N ILE A 142 -12.18 -5.04 -3.37
CA ILE A 142 -12.28 -6.31 -4.11
C ILE A 142 -10.99 -7.10 -3.88
N ALA A 143 -11.07 -8.15 -3.06
CA ALA A 143 -9.97 -9.09 -2.85
C ALA A 143 -10.20 -10.36 -3.68
N ILE A 144 -9.19 -10.77 -4.45
CA ILE A 144 -9.20 -12.01 -5.22
C ILE A 144 -8.37 -13.02 -4.45
N THR A 145 -9.03 -13.77 -3.58
CA THR A 145 -8.40 -14.69 -2.63
C THR A 145 -8.26 -16.10 -3.24
N PRO A 146 -7.45 -17.00 -2.65
CA PRO A 146 -7.36 -18.40 -3.11
C PRO A 146 -8.70 -19.16 -3.02
N ASP A 147 -9.59 -18.76 -2.11
CA ASP A 147 -10.90 -19.40 -1.89
C ASP A 147 -12.03 -18.77 -2.75
N GLY A 148 -11.81 -17.60 -3.35
CA GLY A 148 -12.78 -17.00 -4.26
C GLY A 148 -12.58 -15.50 -4.51
N LEU A 149 -13.65 -14.75 -4.29
CA LEU A 149 -13.70 -13.29 -4.42
C LEU A 149 -14.43 -12.74 -3.20
N GLU A 150 -13.79 -11.79 -2.53
CA GLU A 150 -14.29 -11.16 -1.31
C GLU A 150 -14.47 -9.67 -1.55
N VAL A 151 -15.55 -9.12 -1.00
CA VAL A 151 -15.92 -7.71 -1.18
C VAL A 151 -16.50 -7.13 0.09
N GLY A 152 -16.22 -5.85 0.30
CA GLY A 152 -16.67 -5.09 1.45
C GLY A 152 -16.19 -3.65 1.34
N TRP A 153 -16.05 -3.02 2.50
CA TRP A 153 -15.52 -1.66 2.62
C TRP A 153 -14.16 -1.67 3.30
N ILE A 154 -13.30 -0.73 2.93
CA ILE A 154 -12.04 -0.42 3.61
C ILE A 154 -12.26 0.90 4.35
N PRO A 155 -12.07 0.97 5.68
CA PRO A 155 -12.20 2.22 6.42
C PRO A 155 -11.08 3.21 6.05
N PRO A 156 -11.35 4.52 6.06
CA PRO A 156 -10.30 5.53 5.99
C PRO A 156 -9.43 5.48 7.26
N LEU A 157 -8.23 6.05 7.17
CA LEU A 157 -7.32 6.19 8.31
C LEU A 157 -7.63 7.44 9.14
N ASP A 158 -7.39 7.36 10.45
CA ASP A 158 -7.45 8.51 11.34
C ASP A 158 -6.37 9.56 10.96
N GLY A 159 -6.76 10.83 10.82
CA GLY A 159 -5.85 11.96 10.59
C GLY A 159 -6.56 13.16 9.95
N PRO A 160 -6.00 14.39 10.02
CA PRO A 160 -6.64 15.60 9.48
C PRO A 160 -6.47 15.77 7.96
N GLY A 161 -5.89 14.80 7.26
CA GLY A 161 -6.15 14.59 5.83
C GLY A 161 -7.64 14.27 5.55
N ASP A 162 -8.42 14.00 6.60
CA ASP A 162 -9.89 13.94 6.61
C ASP A 162 -10.57 15.31 6.34
N THR A 163 -10.23 15.95 5.23
CA THR A 163 -11.10 16.95 4.61
C THR A 163 -11.97 16.35 3.50
N GLN A 164 -11.61 15.16 3.00
CA GLN A 164 -12.28 14.47 1.88
C GLN A 164 -12.43 12.94 2.05
N HIS A 165 -12.07 12.34 3.20
CA HIS A 165 -12.09 10.87 3.40
C HIS A 165 -11.32 10.06 2.32
N ASP A 166 -10.30 10.66 1.67
CA ASP A 166 -9.57 10.07 0.53
C ASP A 166 -8.30 9.30 0.93
N CYS A 167 -8.11 9.03 2.22
CA CYS A 167 -6.86 8.56 2.79
C CYS A 167 -7.00 7.18 3.40
N TYR A 168 -6.48 6.17 2.72
CA TYR A 168 -6.62 4.77 3.10
C TYR A 168 -5.25 4.12 3.28
N ALA A 169 -5.24 3.05 4.07
CA ALA A 169 -4.06 2.23 4.23
C ALA A 169 -3.52 1.75 2.87
N GLY A 170 -2.24 1.99 2.60
CA GLY A 170 -1.61 1.65 1.33
C GLY A 170 -1.70 2.70 0.22
N ASP A 171 -2.23 3.90 0.49
CA ASP A 171 -2.13 5.04 -0.44
C ASP A 171 -0.80 5.78 -0.28
N ASP A 172 -0.19 6.18 -1.39
CA ASP A 172 1.03 7.02 -1.42
C ASP A 172 0.96 8.21 -0.45
N ALA A 173 1.88 8.25 0.51
CA ALA A 173 2.13 9.41 1.36
C ALA A 173 3.28 10.25 0.75
N PRO A 174 3.09 11.56 0.49
CA PRO A 174 4.14 12.39 -0.11
C PRO A 174 5.18 12.85 0.93
N ILE A 175 6.45 12.90 0.53
CA ILE A 175 7.49 13.66 1.23
C ILE A 175 7.76 14.94 0.44
N THR A 176 7.55 16.09 1.06
CA THR A 176 7.84 17.42 0.49
C THR A 176 9.15 17.94 1.04
N LEU A 177 10.15 18.16 0.18
CA LEU A 177 11.45 18.72 0.53
C LEU A 177 11.49 20.21 0.18
N ARG A 178 12.01 21.05 1.08
CA ARG A 178 12.13 22.52 0.88
C ARG A 178 13.50 23.03 1.30
N SER A 179 13.99 24.05 0.60
CA SER A 179 15.24 24.73 0.95
C SER A 179 15.08 26.24 0.79
N ARG A 180 15.38 27.03 1.84
CA ARG A 180 15.26 28.50 1.81
C ARG A 180 16.62 29.16 1.64
N GLY A 181 16.65 30.27 0.89
CA GLY A 181 17.83 31.13 0.66
C GLY A 181 18.94 30.53 -0.21
N THR A 182 19.25 29.24 -0.09
CA THR A 182 20.30 28.54 -0.86
C THR A 182 19.77 27.20 -1.39
N ALA A 183 20.29 26.73 -2.53
CA ALA A 183 20.01 25.40 -3.03
C ALA A 183 20.77 24.34 -2.20
N ARG A 184 20.14 23.22 -1.90
CA ARG A 184 20.70 22.15 -1.05
C ARG A 184 20.44 20.79 -1.66
N THR A 185 21.42 19.89 -1.59
CA THR A 185 21.19 18.48 -1.83
C THR A 185 20.73 17.82 -0.52
N MET A 186 19.68 17.02 -0.60
CA MET A 186 19.12 16.26 0.52
C MET A 186 19.08 14.79 0.11
N THR A 187 19.61 13.92 0.97
CA THR A 187 19.48 12.46 0.82
C THR A 187 18.35 12.00 1.73
N VAL A 188 17.35 11.34 1.16
CA VAL A 188 16.21 10.81 1.90
C VAL A 188 16.29 9.29 1.88
N THR A 189 16.44 8.69 3.07
CA THR A 189 16.40 7.24 3.26
C THR A 189 15.13 6.88 4.00
N VAL A 190 14.30 6.03 3.40
CA VAL A 190 13.10 5.46 4.03
C VAL A 190 13.37 3.99 4.30
N VAL A 191 13.18 3.55 5.54
CA VAL A 191 13.24 2.14 5.95
C VAL A 191 11.87 1.71 6.44
N ASP A 192 11.30 0.67 5.83
CA ASP A 192 10.12 -0.02 6.29
C ASP A 192 10.47 -0.91 7.48
N ARG A 193 9.85 -0.62 8.63
CA ARG A 193 10.08 -1.33 9.91
C ARG A 193 9.58 -2.78 9.90
N CYS A 194 8.78 -3.17 8.91
CA CYS A 194 8.14 -4.47 8.82
C CYS A 194 8.89 -5.46 7.96
N THR A 195 9.51 -4.99 6.88
CA THR A 195 10.30 -5.82 5.97
C THR A 195 11.80 -5.67 6.19
N ASP A 196 12.25 -4.73 7.04
CA ASP A 196 13.64 -4.26 7.16
C ASP A 196 14.23 -3.82 5.80
N THR A 197 13.38 -3.50 4.81
CA THR A 197 13.82 -3.00 3.50
C THR A 197 13.84 -1.48 3.49
N GLY A 198 14.68 -0.90 2.64
CA GLY A 198 14.78 0.55 2.54
C GLY A 198 15.17 1.03 1.16
N THR A 199 14.74 2.24 0.86
CA THR A 199 15.10 3.00 -0.35
C THR A 199 15.87 4.26 0.05
N THR A 200 16.73 4.74 -0.83
CA THR A 200 17.45 6.01 -0.65
C THR A 200 17.43 6.77 -1.96
N ASP A 201 16.95 8.02 -1.91
CA ASP A 201 16.99 8.97 -3.03
C ASP A 201 17.85 10.20 -2.66
N THR A 202 18.33 10.93 -3.67
CA THR A 202 19.18 12.11 -3.50
C THR A 202 18.70 13.23 -4.41
N VAL A 203 18.16 14.28 -3.80
CA VAL A 203 17.42 15.35 -4.48
C VAL A 203 18.12 16.68 -4.24
N THR A 204 18.40 17.45 -5.29
CA THR A 204 18.87 18.83 -5.16
C THR A 204 17.68 19.78 -5.25
N VAL A 205 17.28 20.36 -4.12
CA VAL A 205 16.23 21.37 -4.03
C VAL A 205 16.84 22.74 -4.34
N ALA A 206 16.19 23.51 -5.22
CA ALA A 206 16.62 24.87 -5.56
C ALA A 206 16.51 25.84 -4.36
N ALA A 207 17.19 27.00 -4.44
CA ALA A 207 17.02 28.08 -3.48
C ALA A 207 15.58 28.61 -3.53
N ASP A 208 14.92 28.67 -2.37
CA ASP A 208 13.49 28.96 -2.20
C ASP A 208 12.58 27.98 -2.99
N GLY A 209 13.10 26.78 -3.26
CA GLY A 209 12.47 25.73 -4.03
C GLY A 209 11.77 24.66 -3.19
N MET A 210 11.05 23.79 -3.88
CA MET A 210 10.33 22.66 -3.31
C MET A 210 10.37 21.49 -4.29
N GLU A 211 10.63 20.29 -3.78
CA GLU A 211 10.55 19.03 -4.52
C GLU A 211 9.62 18.06 -3.79
N ARG A 212 8.94 17.16 -4.51
CA ARG A 212 7.97 16.21 -3.93
C ARG A 212 8.32 14.78 -4.34
N LEU A 213 8.57 13.93 -3.35
CA LEU A 213 8.73 12.49 -3.52
C LEU A 213 7.39 11.79 -3.27
N VAL A 214 7.10 10.78 -4.08
CA VAL A 214 5.87 9.95 -4.06
C VAL A 214 6.26 8.49 -4.35
N GLY A 215 5.45 7.52 -3.91
CA GLY A 215 5.77 6.09 -4.06
C GLY A 215 6.94 5.61 -3.19
N VAL A 216 7.26 6.34 -2.12
CA VAL A 216 8.33 6.00 -1.15
C VAL A 216 7.81 5.77 0.27
N LEU A 217 6.58 6.17 0.57
CA LEU A 217 5.85 5.93 1.81
C LEU A 217 4.41 5.56 1.45
N GLU A 218 3.78 4.69 2.23
CA GLU A 218 2.34 4.44 2.19
C GLU A 218 1.70 4.90 3.51
N ASN A 219 0.54 5.55 3.45
CA ASN A 219 -0.26 5.82 4.65
C ASN A 219 -0.65 4.51 5.32
N GLY A 220 -0.61 4.43 6.65
CA GLY A 220 -0.90 3.19 7.38
C GLY A 220 0.27 2.23 7.51
N GLY A 221 1.45 2.55 6.99
CA GLY A 221 2.68 1.78 7.25
C GLY A 221 3.51 2.39 8.39
N LEU A 222 4.57 1.69 8.80
CA LEU A 222 5.50 2.14 9.85
C LEU A 222 6.91 2.29 9.28
N TYR A 223 7.45 3.51 9.25
CA TYR A 223 8.73 3.79 8.60
C TYR A 223 9.66 4.66 9.45
N ASP A 224 10.95 4.38 9.36
CA ASP A 224 12.02 5.32 9.74
C ASP A 224 12.42 6.14 8.52
N VAL A 225 12.14 7.45 8.55
CA VAL A 225 12.49 8.39 7.48
C VAL A 225 13.68 9.22 7.94
N THR A 226 14.86 8.97 7.39
CA THR A 226 16.08 9.74 7.66
C THR A 226 16.36 10.72 6.52
N ILE A 227 16.62 11.97 6.88
CA ILE A 227 16.87 13.07 5.96
C ILE A 227 18.24 13.66 6.32
N ASP A 228 19.15 13.62 5.34
CA ASP A 228 20.53 14.10 5.48
C ASP A 228 20.80 15.27 4.53
N ALA A 229 21.14 16.43 5.09
CA ALA A 229 21.40 17.65 4.34
C ALA A 229 22.88 17.77 3.95
N GLU A 230 23.18 18.12 2.70
CA GLU A 230 24.55 18.38 2.23
C GLU A 230 25.22 19.50 3.04
N ASP A 231 26.32 19.13 3.73
CA ASP A 231 27.06 19.93 4.71
C ASP A 231 26.18 20.48 5.86
N GLY A 232 25.08 19.78 6.20
CA GLY A 232 24.10 20.17 7.21
C GLY A 232 23.84 19.11 8.29
N PRO A 233 22.73 19.22 9.03
CA PRO A 233 22.30 18.21 9.99
C PRO A 233 21.63 16.99 9.32
N THR A 234 21.60 15.88 10.06
CA THR A 234 20.84 14.66 9.74
C THR A 234 19.75 14.49 10.80
N GLU A 235 18.51 14.20 10.40
CA GLU A 235 17.39 13.92 11.30
C GLU A 235 16.66 12.62 10.88
N THR A 236 16.17 11.86 11.85
CA THR A 236 15.36 10.65 11.62
C THR A 236 13.99 10.84 12.28
N TYR A 237 12.94 10.61 11.50
CA TYR A 237 11.54 10.78 11.87
C TYR A 237 10.79 9.45 11.80
N GLU A 238 9.93 9.17 12.79
CA GLU A 238 9.05 8.00 12.76
C GLU A 238 7.72 8.35 12.08
N PHE A 239 7.53 7.86 10.85
CA PHE A 239 6.24 7.91 10.17
C PHE A 239 5.39 6.73 10.65
N ASP A 240 4.15 7.01 11.03
CA ASP A 240 3.24 6.03 11.65
C ASP A 240 1.98 5.75 10.83
N GLU A 241 1.10 4.91 11.37
CA GLU A 241 -0.09 4.39 10.70
C GLU A 241 -1.20 5.42 10.40
N THR A 242 -1.01 6.71 10.67
CA THR A 242 -2.04 7.74 10.52
C THR A 242 -1.98 8.47 9.17
N CYS A 243 -3.07 9.16 8.79
CA CYS A 243 -3.17 9.84 7.50
C CYS A 243 -2.40 11.18 7.43
N TRP A 244 -1.20 11.19 6.85
CA TRP A 244 -0.36 12.38 6.68
C TRP A 244 0.65 12.27 5.53
N GLY A 245 1.12 13.41 5.03
CA GLY A 245 2.41 13.53 4.36
C GLY A 245 3.51 13.95 5.33
N LEU A 246 4.75 14.01 4.83
CA LEU A 246 5.89 14.57 5.56
C LEU A 246 6.36 15.86 4.86
N GLU A 247 6.64 16.92 5.61
CA GLU A 247 7.36 18.09 5.12
C GLU A 247 8.72 18.16 5.80
N ALA A 248 9.79 18.30 5.03
CA ALA A 248 11.14 18.52 5.53
C ALA A 248 11.73 19.78 4.90
N GLY A 249 12.15 20.72 5.73
CA GLY A 249 12.62 22.03 5.29
C GLY A 249 13.96 22.40 5.91
N ILE A 250 14.90 22.85 5.08
CA ILE A 250 16.11 23.54 5.52
C ILE A 250 15.86 25.06 5.44
N ASP A 251 16.09 25.77 6.54
CA ASP A 251 15.91 27.22 6.61
C ASP A 251 17.16 28.02 6.16
N GLU A 252 17.10 29.35 6.29
CA GLU A 252 18.18 30.26 5.88
C GLU A 252 19.45 30.13 6.75
N ASP A 253 19.31 29.70 8.01
CA ASP A 253 20.43 29.48 8.93
C ASP A 253 21.07 28.08 8.72
N GLY A 254 20.36 27.18 8.05
CA GLY A 254 20.80 25.83 7.71
C GLY A 254 20.29 24.75 8.67
N ASP A 255 19.36 25.11 9.56
CA ASP A 255 18.70 24.15 10.44
C ASP A 255 17.64 23.38 9.64
N LEU A 256 17.58 22.06 9.87
CA LEU A 256 16.59 21.14 9.31
C LEU A 256 15.42 21.04 10.29
N HIS A 257 14.20 21.04 9.74
CA HIS A 257 12.96 20.79 10.47
C HIS A 257 12.17 19.73 9.70
N VAL A 258 11.62 18.73 10.41
CA VAL A 258 10.80 17.66 9.83
C VAL A 258 9.46 17.58 10.56
N ASP A 259 8.37 17.84 9.85
CA ASP A 259 7.01 17.97 10.38
C ASP A 259 6.00 17.11 9.61
N ARG A 260 4.87 16.75 10.25
CA ARG A 260 3.73 16.16 9.54
C ARG A 260 3.01 17.24 8.71
N MET A 261 2.63 16.88 7.50
CA MET A 261 1.90 17.71 6.56
C MET A 261 0.52 17.10 6.31
N MET A 262 -0.52 17.92 6.16
CA MET A 262 -1.80 17.42 5.64
C MET A 262 -1.64 17.02 4.18
N ILE A 263 -2.36 16.01 3.73
CA ILE A 263 -2.39 15.62 2.31
C ILE A 263 -3.45 16.49 1.61
N ASP A 264 -2.99 17.30 0.66
CA ASP A 264 -3.82 18.05 -0.32
C ASP A 264 -4.03 17.22 -1.61
#